data_AF-A0A2E5DW76-F1
#
_entry.id   AF-A0A2E5DW76-F1
#
_cell.length_a   1.000
_cell.length_b   1.000
_cell.length_c   1.000
_cell.angle_alpha   90.00
_cell.angle_beta   90.00
_cell.angle_gamma   90.00
#
_symmetry.space_group_name_H-M   'P 1'
#
loop_
_entity.id
_entity.type
_entity.pdbx_description
1 polymer ?
#
loop_
_entity_poly.entity_id
_entity_poly.type
_entity_poly.pdbx_seq_one_letter_code
_entity_poly.pdbx_strand_id
1 'polypeptide(L)'
;MAIKKLKRAASAFFGATGQEPTCGPSLERLRKNAETTRSTMEKFASQLMRYGIGIKGEDVMGPQRFSMGNIKGAEQTSRKVYSQFDGDSRKVSDPCRSQIYTHSPKELEKLLKFLEKEYDYTEENFHHRGDRTPGRRSQKAGLWNNVEVRTDNGEIKRFKDHITNPKRWGWMGLTLHLETKLNNNEWGKFEIQVFPEGMRDAYDATHAAYEEIRTDIERWEQACEDAKESGLSGDIPIEEYFANEPKILNTLNLIINLHKSAGEQCGLHKLRQKLGGPDFPSLNTASPKQEGDDEVEPIEGYRVGPPKPEPKPEKDIEVPKNLPFDATLQ
;
A
#
# COMPACT_ATOMS: atom_id res chain seq x y z
N MET A 1 -29.69 14.24 3.58
CA MET A 1 -28.47 14.83 3.01
C MET A 1 -27.93 16.03 3.82
N ALA A 2 -28.73 17.05 4.16
CA ALA A 2 -28.24 18.25 4.87
C ALA A 2 -27.58 18.00 6.25
N ILE A 3 -28.04 16.98 7.00
CA ILE A 3 -27.47 16.61 8.32
C ILE A 3 -26.08 15.96 8.19
N LYS A 4 -25.80 15.26 7.08
CA LYS A 4 -24.48 14.67 6.81
C LYS A 4 -23.45 15.75 6.48
N LYS A 5 -23.88 16.78 5.73
CA LYS A 5 -23.12 17.99 5.38
C LYS A 5 -22.69 18.81 6.61
N LEU A 6 -23.59 19.03 7.56
CA LEU A 6 -23.30 19.73 8.82
C LEU A 6 -22.33 18.94 9.71
N LYS A 7 -22.39 17.60 9.71
CA LYS A 7 -21.50 16.75 10.52
C LYS A 7 -20.07 16.71 9.98
N ARG A 8 -19.86 16.58 8.67
CA ARG A 8 -18.50 16.59 8.08
C ARG A 8 -17.82 17.95 8.26
N ALA A 9 -18.53 19.04 7.97
CA ALA A 9 -18.01 20.39 8.19
C ALA A 9 -17.72 20.66 9.68
N ALA A 10 -18.61 20.26 10.60
CA ALA A 10 -18.36 20.42 12.03
C ALA A 10 -17.23 19.52 12.56
N SER A 11 -17.10 18.27 12.10
CA SER A 11 -16.05 17.35 12.55
C SER A 11 -14.67 17.68 11.96
N ALA A 12 -14.59 18.33 10.80
CA ALA A 12 -13.34 18.87 10.25
C ALA A 12 -12.91 20.18 10.93
N PHE A 13 -13.87 21.02 11.34
CA PHE A 13 -13.61 22.35 11.91
C PHE A 13 -13.39 22.33 13.43
N PHE A 14 -14.14 21.48 14.15
CA PHE A 14 -13.89 21.18 15.55
C PHE A 14 -13.17 19.84 15.57
N GLY A 15 -11.84 19.85 15.63
CA GLY A 15 -11.07 18.64 15.91
C GLY A 15 -11.60 18.01 17.19
N ALA A 16 -12.53 17.05 17.05
CA ALA A 16 -13.27 16.51 18.16
C ALA A 16 -12.37 15.49 18.85
N THR A 17 -11.42 16.01 19.62
CA THR A 17 -10.73 15.27 20.65
C THR A 17 -11.80 14.76 21.61
N GLY A 18 -12.18 13.49 21.45
CA GLY A 18 -13.17 12.82 22.30
C GLY A 18 -14.48 12.38 21.62
N GLN A 19 -14.69 12.61 20.31
CA GLN A 19 -15.84 12.01 19.63
C GLN A 19 -15.56 10.54 19.28
N GLU A 20 -16.43 9.64 19.72
CA GLU A 20 -16.34 8.20 19.41
C GLU A 20 -16.78 7.91 17.97
N PRO A 21 -16.07 7.02 17.23
CA PRO A 21 -16.40 6.67 15.86
C PRO A 21 -17.86 6.24 15.69
N THR A 22 -18.46 6.57 14.55
CA THR A 22 -19.86 6.20 14.27
C THR A 22 -20.04 4.70 14.07
N CYS A 23 -18.99 4.01 13.63
CA CYS A 23 -18.94 2.55 13.59
C CYS A 23 -17.49 2.04 13.66
N GLY A 24 -17.35 0.78 14.09
CA GLY A 24 -16.06 0.14 14.30
C GLY A 24 -15.56 0.21 15.74
N PRO A 25 -14.30 -0.21 16.00
CA PRO A 25 -13.67 -0.05 17.31
C PRO A 25 -13.53 1.42 17.70
N SER A 26 -13.55 1.72 19.00
CA SER A 26 -13.20 3.04 19.53
C SER A 26 -11.76 3.42 19.17
N LEU A 27 -11.44 4.72 19.22
CA LEU A 27 -10.09 5.20 18.93
C LEU A 27 -9.04 4.58 19.86
N GLU A 28 -9.38 4.43 21.14
CA GLU A 28 -8.52 3.77 22.13
C GLU A 28 -8.33 2.28 21.84
N ARG A 29 -9.40 1.59 21.41
CA ARG A 29 -9.31 0.17 21.02
C ARG A 29 -8.47 0.00 19.75
N LEU A 30 -8.62 0.88 18.76
CA LEU A 30 -7.74 0.90 17.58
C LEU A 30 -6.27 1.03 17.97
N ARG A 31 -5.96 1.95 18.90
CA ARG A 31 -4.61 2.15 19.40
C ARG A 31 -4.06 0.89 20.10
N LYS A 32 -4.81 0.27 21.00
CA LYS A 32 -4.41 -0.98 21.67
C LYS A 32 -4.20 -2.13 20.68
N ASN A 33 -5.05 -2.21 19.67
CA ASN A 33 -4.92 -3.20 18.60
C ASN A 33 -3.64 -2.95 17.79
N ALA A 34 -3.31 -1.68 17.49
CA ALA A 34 -2.07 -1.29 16.84
C ALA A 34 -0.83 -1.64 17.68
N GLU A 35 -0.86 -1.39 19.00
CA GLU A 35 0.21 -1.75 19.94
C GLU A 35 0.49 -3.27 19.90
N THR A 36 -0.57 -4.07 19.93
CA THR A 36 -0.48 -5.53 19.88
C THR A 36 0.06 -6.04 18.53
N THR A 37 -0.29 -5.34 17.44
CA THR A 37 0.05 -5.72 16.07
C THR A 37 1.52 -5.49 15.71
N ARG A 38 2.24 -4.60 16.43
CA ARG A 38 3.64 -4.22 16.12
C ARG A 38 4.57 -5.42 15.97
N SER A 39 4.54 -6.34 16.93
CA SER A 39 5.43 -7.51 16.91
C SER A 39 5.16 -8.43 15.71
N THR A 40 3.91 -8.54 15.27
CA THR A 40 3.54 -9.29 14.06
C THR A 40 4.05 -8.57 12.81
N MET A 41 3.90 -7.25 12.74
CA MET A 41 4.42 -6.44 11.63
C MET A 41 5.94 -6.57 11.51
N GLU A 42 6.70 -6.52 12.61
CA GLU A 42 8.16 -6.71 12.58
C GLU A 42 8.57 -8.08 12.05
N LYS A 43 7.89 -9.14 12.52
CA LYS A 43 8.12 -10.51 12.03
C LYS A 43 7.84 -10.61 10.53
N PHE A 44 6.72 -10.03 10.09
CA PHE A 44 6.33 -10.04 8.68
C PHE A 44 7.30 -9.21 7.82
N ALA A 45 7.74 -8.04 8.28
CA ALA A 45 8.75 -7.22 7.62
C ALA A 45 10.10 -7.96 7.48
N SER A 46 10.57 -8.62 8.55
CA SER A 46 11.77 -9.46 8.53
C SER A 46 11.68 -10.57 7.50
N GLN A 47 10.52 -11.22 7.43
CA GLN A 47 10.21 -12.27 6.47
C GLN A 47 10.16 -11.73 5.02
N LEU A 48 9.51 -10.60 4.77
CA LEU A 48 9.52 -9.90 3.47
C LEU A 48 10.95 -9.59 3.01
N MET A 49 11.79 -9.08 3.92
CA MET A 49 13.18 -8.78 3.61
C MET A 49 13.99 -10.04 3.30
N ARG A 50 13.83 -11.12 4.08
CA ARG A 50 14.56 -12.39 3.87
C ARG A 50 14.13 -13.12 2.60
N TYR A 51 12.83 -13.23 2.37
CA TYR A 51 12.28 -14.09 1.32
C TYR A 51 11.88 -13.33 0.06
N GLY A 52 11.28 -12.15 0.21
CA GLY A 52 10.86 -11.32 -0.91
C GLY A 52 12.02 -10.56 -1.56
N ILE A 53 12.85 -9.91 -0.73
CA ILE A 53 14.00 -9.13 -1.22
C ILE A 53 15.25 -10.01 -1.37
N GLY A 54 15.43 -10.98 -0.46
CA GLY A 54 16.60 -11.88 -0.44
C GLY A 54 17.74 -11.39 0.45
N ILE A 55 17.46 -10.54 1.45
CA ILE A 55 18.46 -10.04 2.40
C ILE A 55 18.80 -11.16 3.39
N LYS A 56 20.10 -11.44 3.55
CA LYS A 56 20.62 -12.48 4.46
C LYS A 56 21.43 -11.83 5.58
N GLY A 57 21.59 -12.56 6.68
CA GLY A 57 22.42 -12.16 7.82
C GLY A 57 21.63 -11.63 9.02
N GLU A 58 22.37 -11.10 9.97
CA GLU A 58 21.87 -10.56 11.24
C GLU A 58 21.29 -9.15 11.06
N ASP A 59 21.80 -8.38 10.07
CA ASP A 59 21.42 -6.98 9.81
C ASP A 59 20.13 -6.78 9.02
N VAL A 60 19.31 -7.84 8.83
CA VAL A 60 18.03 -7.75 8.09
C VAL A 60 17.14 -6.65 8.65
N MET A 61 17.12 -6.48 9.98
CA MET A 61 16.30 -5.46 10.67
C MET A 61 17.14 -4.26 11.12
N GLY A 62 18.33 -4.04 10.54
CA GLY A 62 19.18 -2.91 10.91
C GLY A 62 18.52 -1.55 10.59
N PRO A 63 18.92 -0.46 11.28
CA PRO A 63 18.30 0.85 11.16
C PRO A 63 18.43 1.51 9.76
N GLN A 64 19.34 1.00 8.92
CA GLN A 64 19.47 1.39 7.52
C GLN A 64 18.46 0.68 6.61
N ARG A 65 17.91 -0.46 7.04
CA ARG A 65 17.00 -1.31 6.25
C ARG A 65 15.56 -1.26 6.73
N PHE A 66 15.34 -0.97 8.00
CA PHE A 66 14.02 -0.99 8.59
C PHE A 66 13.85 0.17 9.57
N SER A 67 12.69 0.81 9.49
CA SER A 67 12.23 1.78 10.48
C SER A 67 10.83 1.40 10.95
N MET A 68 10.66 1.34 12.25
CA MET A 68 9.36 1.18 12.87
C MET A 68 8.77 2.55 13.16
N GLY A 69 7.66 2.89 12.52
CA GLY A 69 6.95 4.13 12.79
C GLY A 69 6.34 4.15 14.18
N ASN A 70 6.05 5.36 14.69
CA ASN A 70 5.23 5.51 15.88
C ASN A 70 3.80 5.04 15.61
N ILE A 71 3.13 4.57 16.65
CA ILE A 71 1.69 4.34 16.58
C ILE A 71 1.01 5.68 16.38
N LYS A 72 0.05 5.72 15.46
CA LYS A 72 -0.64 6.96 15.13
C LYS A 72 -1.29 7.56 16.37
N GLY A 73 -1.09 8.87 16.56
CA GLY A 73 -1.66 9.58 17.71
C GLY A 73 -3.19 9.58 17.67
N ALA A 74 -3.83 9.75 18.83
CA ALA A 74 -5.29 9.79 18.92
C ALA A 74 -5.90 10.91 18.06
N GLU A 75 -5.27 12.09 18.05
CA GLU A 75 -5.72 13.24 17.24
C GLU A 75 -5.64 12.94 15.74
N GLN A 76 -4.50 12.44 15.26
CA GLN A 76 -4.31 12.06 13.86
C GLN A 76 -5.26 10.93 13.44
N THR A 77 -5.51 9.97 14.33
CA THR A 77 -6.45 8.88 14.08
C THR A 77 -7.88 9.40 14.01
N SER A 78 -8.30 10.22 14.98
CA SER A 78 -9.62 10.87 14.98
C SER A 78 -9.84 11.65 13.67
N ARG A 79 -8.88 12.50 13.32
CA ARG A 79 -8.92 13.29 12.07
C ARG A 79 -9.12 12.39 10.86
N LYS A 80 -8.31 11.33 10.69
CA LYS A 80 -8.43 10.39 9.57
C LYS A 80 -9.80 9.69 9.54
N VAL A 81 -10.29 9.22 10.69
CA VAL A 81 -11.60 8.56 10.81
C VAL A 81 -12.73 9.46 10.34
N TYR A 82 -12.75 10.73 10.74
CA TYR A 82 -13.87 11.62 10.42
C TYR A 82 -13.73 12.30 9.07
N SER A 83 -12.54 12.79 8.71
CA SER A 83 -12.36 13.51 7.45
C SER A 83 -12.36 12.58 6.25
N GLN A 84 -11.73 11.40 6.36
CA GLN A 84 -11.58 10.49 5.21
C GLN A 84 -12.60 9.36 5.21
N PHE A 85 -13.08 8.93 6.39
CA PHE A 85 -13.92 7.73 6.51
C PHE A 85 -15.30 7.99 7.10
N ASP A 86 -15.71 9.25 7.24
CA ASP A 86 -17.07 9.63 7.66
C ASP A 86 -17.47 9.00 9.02
N GLY A 87 -16.48 8.79 9.90
CA GLY A 87 -16.66 8.17 11.21
C GLY A 87 -16.47 6.65 11.25
N ASP A 88 -16.17 5.98 10.12
CA ASP A 88 -15.93 4.53 10.09
C ASP A 88 -14.47 4.19 10.42
N SER A 89 -14.23 3.79 11.66
CA SER A 89 -12.88 3.48 12.14
C SER A 89 -12.31 2.16 11.60
N ARG A 90 -13.16 1.30 11.00
CA ARG A 90 -12.72 0.03 10.38
C ARG A 90 -11.89 0.27 9.12
N LYS A 91 -12.02 1.43 8.48
CA LYS A 91 -11.30 1.79 7.24
C LYS A 91 -9.89 2.34 7.50
N VAL A 92 -9.49 2.53 8.75
CA VAL A 92 -8.14 2.98 9.08
C VAL A 92 -7.15 1.82 8.91
N SER A 93 -6.45 1.79 7.78
CA SER A 93 -5.48 0.74 7.41
C SER A 93 -4.09 0.91 8.04
N ASP A 94 -3.74 2.11 8.49
CA ASP A 94 -2.41 2.48 8.97
C ASP A 94 -2.37 3.01 10.42
N PRO A 95 -3.04 2.37 11.40
CA PRO A 95 -2.89 2.77 12.81
C PRO A 95 -1.49 2.43 13.34
N CYS A 96 -0.81 1.45 12.69
CA CYS A 96 0.59 1.13 12.85
C CYS A 96 1.26 1.08 11.46
N ARG A 97 2.45 1.67 11.32
CA ARG A 97 3.20 1.72 10.06
C ARG A 97 4.67 1.35 10.29
N SER A 98 5.26 0.63 9.34
CA SER A 98 6.72 0.50 9.22
C SER A 98 7.20 0.78 7.81
N GLN A 99 8.51 0.98 7.69
CA GLN A 99 9.19 1.28 6.45
C GLN A 99 10.34 0.29 6.26
N ILE A 100 10.43 -0.26 5.05
CA ILE A 100 11.55 -1.08 4.59
C ILE A 100 12.30 -0.29 3.51
N TYR A 101 13.61 -0.15 3.70
CA TYR A 101 14.50 0.54 2.79
C TYR A 101 15.28 -0.44 1.91
N THR A 102 15.11 -0.28 0.61
CA THR A 102 15.90 -1.01 -0.39
C THR A 102 17.15 -0.21 -0.75
N HIS A 103 18.31 -0.85 -0.94
CA HIS A 103 19.51 -0.15 -1.38
C HIS A 103 19.52 0.08 -2.90
N SER A 104 18.64 -0.59 -3.65
CA SER A 104 18.56 -0.41 -5.09
C SER A 104 17.15 -0.68 -5.63
N PRO A 105 16.78 -0.06 -6.77
CA PRO A 105 15.53 -0.39 -7.46
C PRO A 105 15.42 -1.86 -7.85
N LYS A 106 16.54 -2.58 -8.03
CA LYS A 106 16.53 -4.02 -8.31
C LYS A 106 15.96 -4.84 -7.15
N GLU A 107 16.21 -4.45 -5.91
CA GLU A 107 15.62 -5.10 -4.74
C GLU A 107 14.10 -4.87 -4.70
N LEU A 108 13.66 -3.66 -5.05
CA LEU A 108 12.24 -3.33 -5.14
C LEU A 108 11.54 -4.10 -6.27
N GLU A 109 12.18 -4.21 -7.45
CA GLU A 109 11.69 -5.03 -8.57
C GLU A 109 11.58 -6.52 -8.20
N LYS A 110 12.54 -7.05 -7.42
CA LYS A 110 12.46 -8.43 -6.93
C LYS A 110 11.27 -8.62 -6.00
N LEU A 111 11.07 -7.68 -5.07
CA LEU A 111 9.93 -7.73 -4.16
C LEU A 111 8.61 -7.63 -4.93
N LEU A 112 8.50 -6.75 -5.91
CA LEU A 112 7.34 -6.64 -6.78
C LEU A 112 7.02 -7.98 -7.44
N LYS A 113 8.00 -8.61 -8.10
CA LYS A 113 7.81 -9.94 -8.73
C LYS A 113 7.49 -11.04 -7.73
N PHE A 114 8.04 -10.97 -6.51
CA PHE A 114 7.73 -11.91 -5.45
C PHE A 114 6.28 -11.77 -5.00
N LEU A 115 5.83 -10.53 -4.76
CA LEU A 115 4.45 -10.24 -4.39
C LEU A 115 3.51 -10.58 -5.55
N GLU A 116 3.81 -10.22 -6.79
CA GLU A 116 3.05 -10.67 -7.96
C GLU A 116 2.93 -12.18 -7.95
N LYS A 117 4.03 -12.94 -7.90
CA LYS A 117 3.99 -14.41 -7.93
C LYS A 117 3.24 -15.06 -6.78
N GLU A 118 3.45 -14.60 -5.55
CA GLU A 118 2.81 -15.19 -4.36
C GLU A 118 1.32 -14.85 -4.29
N TYR A 119 0.90 -13.74 -4.90
CA TYR A 119 -0.50 -13.29 -4.95
C TYR A 119 -1.23 -13.57 -6.27
N ASP A 120 -0.52 -13.92 -7.35
CA ASP A 120 -1.10 -14.41 -8.62
C ASP A 120 -1.69 -15.81 -8.47
N TYR A 121 -1.58 -16.40 -7.28
CA TYR A 121 -2.12 -17.71 -7.00
C TYR A 121 -3.66 -17.76 -6.96
N THR A 122 -4.40 -16.67 -7.25
CA THR A 122 -5.87 -16.62 -7.05
C THR A 122 -6.59 -15.61 -7.98
N GLU A 123 -7.27 -16.05 -9.04
CA GLU A 123 -8.75 -16.08 -9.07
C GLU A 123 -9.31 -17.37 -9.71
N GLU A 124 -8.75 -17.85 -10.84
CA GLU A 124 -9.19 -19.11 -11.49
C GLU A 124 -8.94 -20.36 -10.62
N ASN A 125 -7.89 -20.36 -9.79
CA ASN A 125 -7.66 -21.45 -8.84
C ASN A 125 -8.42 -21.29 -7.52
N PHE A 126 -9.03 -20.13 -7.27
CA PHE A 126 -9.78 -19.84 -6.03
C PHE A 126 -11.19 -20.43 -6.07
N HIS A 127 -11.79 -20.54 -7.26
CA HIS A 127 -13.11 -21.15 -7.42
C HIS A 127 -13.11 -22.69 -7.42
N HIS A 128 -11.95 -23.34 -7.52
CA HIS A 128 -11.86 -24.80 -7.60
C HIS A 128 -11.41 -25.51 -6.33
N ARG A 129 -10.93 -24.80 -5.31
CA ARG A 129 -10.64 -25.40 -4.00
C ARG A 129 -11.05 -24.43 -2.90
N GLY A 130 -12.04 -24.83 -2.11
CA GLY A 130 -12.51 -24.11 -0.91
C GLY A 130 -11.48 -24.02 0.23
N ASP A 131 -10.18 -24.12 -0.07
CA ASP A 131 -9.09 -24.06 0.89
C ASP A 131 -8.25 -22.80 0.65
N ARG A 132 -8.30 -21.90 1.63
CA ARG A 132 -7.54 -20.65 1.72
C ARG A 132 -6.04 -20.91 1.93
N THR A 133 -5.38 -21.57 0.98
CA THR A 133 -3.98 -21.99 1.15
C THR A 133 -3.03 -21.12 0.30
N PRO A 134 -2.10 -20.36 0.91
CA PRO A 134 -1.04 -19.64 0.20
C PRO A 134 -0.17 -20.58 -0.65
N GLY A 135 0.64 -20.06 -1.57
CA GLY A 135 1.56 -20.89 -2.37
C GLY A 135 2.47 -21.80 -1.51
N ARG A 136 2.81 -23.00 -2.01
CA ARG A 136 3.63 -24.01 -1.26
C ARG A 136 4.96 -23.47 -0.71
N ARG A 137 5.59 -22.46 -1.33
CA ARG A 137 6.85 -21.87 -0.85
C ARG A 137 6.63 -20.93 0.35
N SER A 138 5.60 -20.09 0.31
CA SER A 138 5.30 -19.17 1.40
C SER A 138 4.66 -19.85 2.61
N GLN A 139 3.93 -20.96 2.41
CA GLN A 139 3.52 -21.86 3.50
C GLN A 139 4.72 -22.51 4.21
N LYS A 140 5.70 -23.02 3.44
CA LYS A 140 6.91 -23.63 4.01
C LYS A 140 7.77 -22.61 4.77
N ALA A 141 7.70 -21.33 4.40
CA ALA A 141 8.38 -20.22 5.08
C ALA A 141 7.57 -19.60 6.23
N GLY A 142 6.30 -20.00 6.41
CA GLY A 142 5.41 -19.46 7.43
C GLY A 142 5.09 -17.96 7.28
N LEU A 143 5.23 -17.40 6.07
CA LEU A 143 5.11 -15.96 5.81
C LEU A 143 3.71 -15.41 6.11
N TRP A 144 2.70 -16.24 5.85
CA TRP A 144 1.28 -15.87 5.88
C TRP A 144 0.52 -16.54 7.02
N ASN A 145 1.22 -17.29 7.88
CA ASN A 145 0.60 -17.92 9.04
C ASN A 145 0.17 -16.79 9.98
N ASN A 146 -1.12 -16.41 9.94
CA ASN A 146 -1.81 -15.37 10.74
C ASN A 146 -1.91 -13.96 10.15
N VAL A 147 -1.48 -13.69 8.91
CA VAL A 147 -1.62 -12.38 8.27
C VAL A 147 -2.45 -12.52 6.99
N GLU A 148 -3.54 -11.78 6.92
CA GLU A 148 -4.37 -11.63 5.72
C GLU A 148 -4.12 -10.26 5.09
N VAL A 149 -4.11 -10.19 3.77
CA VAL A 149 -4.01 -8.93 3.04
C VAL A 149 -5.44 -8.56 2.65
N ARG A 150 -5.97 -7.48 3.20
CA ARG A 150 -7.32 -7.03 2.93
C ARG A 150 -7.31 -5.55 2.58
N THR A 151 -8.18 -5.17 1.67
CA THR A 151 -8.47 -3.77 1.38
C THR A 151 -9.57 -3.23 2.28
N ASP A 152 -9.78 -1.93 2.18
CA ASP A 152 -10.76 -1.18 2.96
C ASP A 152 -12.22 -1.56 2.67
N ASN A 153 -12.51 -2.28 1.58
CA ASN A 153 -13.84 -2.80 1.24
C ASN A 153 -14.02 -4.32 1.53
N GLY A 154 -13.01 -4.99 2.07
CA GLY A 154 -13.03 -6.44 2.34
C GLY A 154 -12.59 -7.32 1.17
N GLU A 155 -12.23 -6.73 0.02
CA GLU A 155 -11.60 -7.44 -1.09
C GLU A 155 -10.11 -7.69 -0.80
N ILE A 156 -9.58 -8.81 -1.27
CA ILE A 156 -8.14 -9.10 -1.16
C ILE A 156 -7.45 -8.38 -2.34
N LYS A 157 -7.22 -7.05 -2.27
CA LYS A 157 -6.22 -6.44 -3.16
C LYS A 157 -4.83 -6.59 -2.58
N ARG A 158 -4.04 -7.15 -3.47
CA ARG A 158 -2.58 -7.20 -3.59
C ARG A 158 -2.09 -5.75 -3.41
N PHE A 159 -1.09 -5.53 -2.57
CA PHE A 159 -0.33 -4.28 -2.37
C PHE A 159 -0.54 -3.12 -3.37
N LYS A 160 -0.47 -1.86 -2.92
CA LYS A 160 -0.49 -0.69 -3.81
C LYS A 160 0.89 -0.49 -4.45
N ASP A 161 0.96 -0.60 -5.78
CA ASP A 161 2.15 -0.26 -6.57
C ASP A 161 2.17 1.24 -6.91
N HIS A 162 2.97 1.98 -6.15
CA HIS A 162 3.21 3.40 -6.40
C HIS A 162 4.47 3.65 -7.22
N ILE A 163 5.13 2.62 -7.75
CA ILE A 163 6.27 2.77 -8.65
C ILE A 163 5.73 3.04 -10.06
N THR A 164 4.83 2.19 -10.55
CA THR A 164 4.17 2.39 -11.84
C THR A 164 3.23 3.59 -11.77
N ASN A 165 2.46 3.72 -10.69
CA ASN A 165 1.50 4.79 -10.46
C ASN A 165 1.88 5.62 -9.23
N PRO A 166 2.85 6.56 -9.35
CA PRO A 166 3.25 7.44 -8.26
C PRO A 166 2.04 8.07 -7.59
N LYS A 167 2.11 8.25 -6.27
CA LYS A 167 1.11 9.04 -5.56
C LYS A 167 1.08 10.44 -6.15
N ARG A 168 -0.03 11.15 -5.92
CA ARG A 168 -0.28 12.53 -6.35
C ARG A 168 0.95 13.44 -6.32
N TRP A 169 1.70 13.39 -5.22
CA TRP A 169 2.84 14.25 -4.96
C TRP A 169 4.19 13.66 -5.37
N GLY A 170 4.17 12.67 -6.27
CA GLY A 170 5.36 12.06 -6.84
C GLY A 170 6.00 10.97 -5.98
N TRP A 171 5.46 10.66 -4.79
CA TRP A 171 6.01 9.59 -3.97
C TRP A 171 5.88 8.24 -4.68
N MET A 172 6.98 7.49 -4.69
CA MET A 172 7.10 6.18 -5.33
C MET A 172 7.59 5.13 -4.34
N GLY A 173 6.94 3.96 -4.38
CA GLY A 173 7.24 2.83 -3.51
C GLY A 173 6.16 1.77 -3.60
N LEU A 174 6.18 0.81 -2.68
CA LEU A 174 5.11 -0.16 -2.49
C LEU A 174 4.43 0.12 -1.15
N THR A 175 3.13 -0.10 -1.06
CA THR A 175 2.38 -0.03 0.20
C THR A 175 1.58 -1.31 0.39
N LEU A 176 1.83 -2.01 1.50
CA LEU A 176 1.12 -3.22 1.87
C LEU A 176 0.19 -2.89 3.05
N HIS A 177 -1.12 -3.05 2.86
CA HIS A 177 -2.12 -2.99 3.91
C HIS A 177 -2.46 -4.40 4.37
N LEU A 178 -2.27 -4.67 5.66
CA LEU A 178 -2.27 -6.02 6.22
C LEU A 178 -3.16 -6.06 7.45
N GLU A 179 -3.86 -7.17 7.63
CA GLU A 179 -4.64 -7.47 8.82
C GLU A 179 -4.09 -8.73 9.49
N THR A 180 -3.98 -8.73 10.82
CA THR A 180 -3.64 -9.91 11.61
C THR A 180 -4.76 -10.21 12.58
N LYS A 181 -5.03 -11.49 12.80
CA LYS A 181 -5.95 -11.90 13.86
C LYS A 181 -5.32 -11.58 15.22
N LEU A 182 -6.08 -10.91 16.08
CA LEU A 182 -5.75 -10.65 17.48
C LEU A 182 -6.49 -11.66 18.37
N ASN A 183 -6.28 -11.54 19.68
CA ASN A 183 -7.08 -12.27 20.66
C ASN A 183 -8.57 -11.92 20.50
N ASN A 184 -9.46 -12.81 20.95
CA ASN A 184 -10.92 -12.58 20.98
C ASN A 184 -11.60 -12.36 19.60
N ASN A 185 -11.04 -12.93 18.53
CA ASN A 185 -11.55 -12.79 17.15
C ASN A 185 -11.54 -11.34 16.61
N GLU A 186 -10.76 -10.45 17.20
CA GLU A 186 -10.50 -9.12 16.65
C GLU A 186 -9.43 -9.18 15.56
N TRP A 187 -9.36 -8.11 14.77
CA TRP A 187 -8.34 -7.93 13.74
C TRP A 187 -7.57 -6.63 14.00
N GLY A 188 -6.25 -6.70 13.88
CA GLY A 188 -5.34 -5.56 13.94
C GLY A 188 -4.86 -5.22 12.54
N LYS A 189 -4.80 -3.94 12.21
CA LYS A 189 -4.35 -3.46 10.89
C LYS A 189 -2.97 -2.83 10.98
N PHE A 190 -2.16 -3.02 9.94
CA PHE A 190 -0.87 -2.37 9.83
C PHE A 190 -0.46 -2.14 8.38
N GLU A 191 0.38 -1.13 8.18
CA GLU A 191 0.91 -0.73 6.88
C GLU A 191 2.43 -0.96 6.82
N ILE A 192 2.91 -1.54 5.72
CA ILE A 192 4.34 -1.58 5.40
C ILE A 192 4.57 -0.81 4.11
N GLN A 193 5.42 0.21 4.19
CA GLN A 193 5.90 0.94 3.01
C GLN A 193 7.28 0.43 2.62
N VAL A 194 7.50 0.15 1.34
CA VAL A 194 8.81 -0.30 0.83
C VAL A 194 9.28 0.64 -0.26
N PHE A 195 10.43 1.26 -0.07
CA PHE A 195 11.00 2.21 -1.03
C PHE A 195 12.53 2.26 -0.91
N PRO A 196 13.26 2.84 -1.87
CA PRO A 196 14.70 2.96 -1.79
C PRO A 196 15.17 3.89 -0.68
N GLU A 197 16.29 3.57 -0.06
CA GLU A 197 16.92 4.40 0.98
C GLU A 197 17.15 5.85 0.50
N GLY A 198 17.54 6.03 -0.76
CA GLY A 198 17.71 7.37 -1.35
C GLY A 198 16.43 8.21 -1.44
N MET A 199 15.24 7.64 -1.19
CA MET A 199 13.98 8.36 -1.10
C MET A 199 13.64 8.78 0.33
N ARG A 200 14.40 8.34 1.35
CA ARG A 200 14.08 8.57 2.77
C ARG A 200 14.04 10.05 3.12
N ASP A 201 15.10 10.79 2.79
CA ASP A 201 15.17 12.23 3.11
C ASP A 201 14.09 13.02 2.37
N ALA A 202 13.80 12.64 1.12
CA ALA A 202 12.69 13.23 0.37
C ALA A 202 11.34 12.90 1.03
N TYR A 203 11.11 11.68 1.50
CA TYR A 203 9.88 11.30 2.20
C TYR A 203 9.69 12.12 3.49
N ASP A 204 10.74 12.27 4.29
CA ASP A 204 10.66 13.01 5.56
C ASP A 204 10.45 14.51 5.31
N ALA A 205 11.21 15.11 4.38
CA ALA A 205 11.06 16.51 4.00
C ALA A 205 9.69 16.82 3.40
N THR A 206 9.16 15.90 2.59
CA THR A 206 7.85 16.08 1.95
C THR A 206 6.70 15.90 2.92
N HIS A 207 6.80 15.00 3.91
CA HIS A 207 5.82 14.94 5.00
C HIS A 207 5.79 16.24 5.80
N ALA A 208 6.94 16.79 6.17
CA ALA A 208 7.02 18.07 6.88
C ALA A 208 6.39 19.20 6.06
N ALA A 209 6.77 19.33 4.78
CA ALA A 209 6.24 20.34 3.88
C ALA A 209 4.73 20.18 3.63
N TYR A 210 4.24 18.93 3.51
CA TYR A 210 2.82 18.66 3.31
C TYR A 210 1.99 19.07 4.53
N GLU A 211 2.46 18.75 5.75
CA GLU A 211 1.75 19.12 6.97
C GLU A 211 1.61 20.65 7.15
N GLU A 212 2.53 21.46 6.61
CA GLU A 212 2.42 22.93 6.62
C GLU A 212 1.25 23.48 5.78
N ILE A 213 0.85 22.78 4.72
CA ILE A 213 -0.19 23.22 3.77
C ILE A 213 -1.42 22.31 3.77
N ARG A 214 -1.43 21.28 4.63
CA ARG A 214 -2.42 20.20 4.61
C ARG A 214 -3.85 20.71 4.73
N THR A 215 -4.10 21.64 5.66
CA THR A 215 -5.44 22.19 5.87
C THR A 215 -5.97 22.90 4.62
N ASP A 216 -5.11 23.59 3.88
CA ASP A 216 -5.53 24.27 2.65
C ASP A 216 -5.78 23.27 1.52
N ILE A 217 -4.97 22.21 1.43
CA ILE A 217 -5.23 21.10 0.49
C ILE A 217 -6.55 20.39 0.81
N GLU A 218 -6.83 20.10 2.08
CA GLU A 218 -8.09 19.50 2.51
C GLU A 218 -9.30 20.40 2.20
N ARG A 219 -9.15 21.73 2.29
CA ARG A 219 -10.19 22.69 1.87
C ARG A 219 -10.43 22.66 0.36
N TRP A 220 -9.36 22.61 -0.43
CA TRP A 220 -9.46 22.48 -1.87
C TRP A 220 -10.14 21.15 -2.28
N GLU A 221 -9.80 20.04 -1.64
CA GLU A 221 -10.45 18.73 -1.87
C GLU A 221 -11.95 18.81 -1.58
N GLN A 222 -12.33 19.43 -0.45
CA GLN A 222 -13.74 19.63 -0.10
C GLN A 222 -14.46 20.52 -1.13
N ALA A 223 -13.81 21.58 -1.63
CA ALA A 223 -14.38 22.44 -2.66
C ALA A 223 -14.64 21.68 -3.98
N CYS A 224 -13.72 20.78 -4.37
CA CYS A 224 -13.90 19.91 -5.52
C CYS A 224 -15.09 18.94 -5.32
N GLU A 225 -15.25 18.37 -4.13
CA GLU A 225 -16.41 17.53 -3.80
C GLU A 225 -17.72 18.32 -3.86
N ASP A 226 -17.76 19.51 -3.26
CA ASP A 226 -18.95 20.37 -3.24
C ASP A 226 -19.36 20.80 -4.65
N ALA A 227 -18.39 21.05 -5.54
CA ALA A 227 -18.61 21.34 -6.95
C ALA A 227 -19.26 20.14 -7.68
N LYS A 228 -18.71 18.92 -7.49
CA LYS A 228 -19.28 17.68 -8.04
C LYS A 228 -20.71 17.45 -7.56
N GLU A 229 -20.98 17.65 -6.27
CA GLU A 229 -22.33 17.52 -5.70
C GLU A 229 -23.31 18.56 -6.26
N SER A 230 -22.82 19.73 -6.63
CA SER A 230 -23.60 20.82 -7.22
C SER A 230 -23.85 20.64 -8.72
N GLY A 231 -23.39 19.53 -9.31
CA GLY A 231 -23.54 19.23 -10.72
C GLY A 231 -22.56 19.97 -11.64
N LEU A 232 -21.54 20.63 -11.09
CA LEU A 232 -20.43 21.15 -11.88
C LEU A 232 -19.54 19.99 -12.29
N SER A 233 -19.26 19.86 -13.59
CA SER A 233 -18.41 18.80 -14.12
C SER A 233 -16.93 19.18 -13.94
N GLY A 234 -16.22 18.44 -13.10
CA GLY A 234 -14.76 18.47 -13.01
C GLY A 234 -14.22 18.91 -11.65
N ASP A 235 -12.94 18.58 -11.42
CA ASP A 235 -12.19 19.11 -10.28
C ASP A 235 -11.76 20.55 -10.59
N ILE A 236 -11.71 21.39 -9.55
CA ILE A 236 -11.14 22.73 -9.64
C ILE A 236 -9.62 22.59 -9.80
N PRO A 237 -9.00 23.08 -10.88
CA PRO A 237 -7.55 23.00 -11.05
C PRO A 237 -6.82 23.60 -9.85
N ILE A 238 -5.81 22.91 -9.32
CA ILE A 238 -5.13 23.35 -8.10
C ILE A 238 -4.42 24.70 -8.26
N GLU A 239 -3.90 24.97 -9.45
CA GLU A 239 -3.28 26.26 -9.80
C GLU A 239 -4.30 27.39 -9.85
N GLU A 240 -5.54 27.10 -10.26
CA GLU A 240 -6.63 28.09 -10.28
C GLU A 240 -7.09 28.38 -8.85
N TYR A 241 -7.29 27.33 -8.04
CA TYR A 241 -7.75 27.48 -6.67
C TYR A 241 -6.75 28.27 -5.80
N PHE A 242 -5.45 27.99 -5.96
CA PHE A 242 -4.38 28.66 -5.21
C PHE A 242 -3.68 29.77 -6.00
N ALA A 243 -4.32 30.34 -7.04
CA ALA A 243 -3.71 31.38 -7.87
C ALA A 243 -3.20 32.59 -7.07
N ASN A 244 -3.86 32.91 -5.96
CA ASN A 244 -3.50 34.01 -5.06
C ASN A 244 -2.68 33.56 -3.83
N GLU A 245 -2.30 32.29 -3.76
CA GLU A 245 -1.57 31.67 -2.64
C GLU A 245 -0.24 31.06 -3.12
N PRO A 246 0.71 31.89 -3.61
CA PRO A 246 1.95 31.40 -4.22
C PRO A 246 2.79 30.54 -3.27
N LYS A 247 2.66 30.72 -1.95
CA LYS A 247 3.31 29.87 -0.95
C LYS A 247 2.89 28.41 -1.11
N ILE A 248 1.59 28.11 -1.26
CA ILE A 248 1.08 26.74 -1.37
C ILE A 248 1.57 26.10 -2.66
N LEU A 249 1.44 26.81 -3.79
CA LEU A 249 1.92 26.31 -5.09
C LEU A 249 3.43 26.05 -5.09
N ASN A 250 4.22 26.93 -4.46
CA ASN A 250 5.66 26.73 -4.30
C ASN A 250 5.98 25.51 -3.42
N THR A 251 5.25 25.30 -2.33
CA THR A 251 5.43 24.11 -1.47
C THR A 251 5.08 22.83 -2.20
N LEU A 252 3.98 22.78 -2.96
CA LEU A 252 3.61 21.60 -3.75
C LEU A 252 4.64 21.30 -4.85
N ASN A 253 5.13 22.34 -5.55
CA ASN A 253 6.22 22.20 -6.51
C ASN A 253 7.49 21.67 -5.86
N LEU A 254 7.84 22.17 -4.67
CA LEU A 254 8.97 21.66 -3.89
C LEU A 254 8.80 20.17 -3.60
N ILE A 255 7.62 19.73 -3.14
CA ILE A 255 7.35 18.32 -2.83
C ILE A 255 7.56 17.44 -4.06
N ILE A 256 6.98 17.82 -5.21
CA ILE A 256 7.13 17.09 -6.47
C ILE A 256 8.60 17.02 -6.89
N ASN A 257 9.32 18.14 -6.82
CA ASN A 257 10.72 18.23 -7.21
C ASN A 257 11.64 17.40 -6.30
N LEU A 258 11.36 17.34 -5.00
CA LEU A 258 12.09 16.49 -4.05
C LEU A 258 11.96 15.01 -4.42
N HIS A 259 10.74 14.52 -4.64
CA HIS A 259 10.51 13.14 -5.05
C HIS A 259 11.06 12.82 -6.43
N LYS A 260 10.92 13.74 -7.39
CA LYS A 260 11.47 13.60 -8.73
C LYS A 260 12.99 13.44 -8.68
N SER A 261 13.67 14.35 -7.97
CA SER A 261 15.13 14.35 -7.86
C SER A 261 15.64 13.10 -7.14
N ALA A 262 15.02 12.71 -6.02
CA ALA A 262 15.37 11.50 -5.29
C ALA A 262 15.12 10.24 -6.14
N GLY A 263 14.01 10.20 -6.88
CA GLY A 263 13.65 9.12 -7.80
C GLY A 263 14.64 8.95 -8.95
N GLU A 264 15.18 10.05 -9.48
CA GLU A 264 16.25 10.05 -10.48
C GLU A 264 17.55 9.50 -9.88
N GLN A 265 17.97 10.03 -8.73
CA GLN A 265 19.23 9.67 -8.08
C GLN A 265 19.28 8.19 -7.68
N CYS A 266 18.20 7.66 -7.12
CA CYS A 266 18.13 6.25 -6.72
C CYS A 266 17.77 5.30 -7.88
N GLY A 267 17.46 5.82 -9.08
CA GLY A 267 17.16 5.02 -10.26
C GLY A 267 15.73 4.47 -10.35
N LEU A 268 14.79 4.97 -9.54
CA LEU A 268 13.38 4.58 -9.61
C LEU A 268 12.74 4.98 -10.94
N HIS A 269 13.10 6.10 -11.54
CA HIS A 269 12.54 6.51 -12.83
C HIS A 269 12.83 5.49 -13.94
N LYS A 270 14.04 4.92 -13.93
CA LYS A 270 14.42 3.85 -14.88
C LYS A 270 13.60 2.59 -14.65
N LEU A 271 13.39 2.21 -13.38
CA LEU A 271 12.56 1.06 -13.03
C LEU A 271 11.11 1.30 -13.48
N ARG A 272 10.56 2.47 -13.18
CA ARG A 272 9.20 2.87 -13.55
C ARG A 272 8.97 2.83 -15.07
N GLN A 273 9.88 3.40 -15.85
CA GLN A 273 9.83 3.35 -17.32
C GLN A 273 9.88 1.89 -17.82
N LYS A 274 10.75 1.07 -17.22
CA LYS A 274 10.84 -0.36 -17.54
C LYS A 274 9.55 -1.12 -17.25
N LEU A 275 8.81 -0.74 -16.21
CA LEU A 275 7.53 -1.31 -15.84
C LEU A 275 6.34 -0.71 -16.63
N GLY A 276 6.59 0.21 -17.57
CA GLY A 276 5.55 0.84 -18.38
C GLY A 276 4.72 1.89 -17.64
N GLY A 277 5.24 2.48 -16.56
CA GLY A 277 4.59 3.61 -15.89
C GLY A 277 4.52 4.86 -16.79
N PRO A 278 3.52 5.75 -16.61
CA PRO A 278 3.33 6.97 -17.40
C PRO A 278 4.47 8.00 -17.20
N ASP A 279 4.28 9.27 -17.50
CA ASP A 279 5.20 10.34 -17.09
C ASP A 279 5.05 10.70 -15.62
N PHE A 280 6.11 11.22 -14.99
CA PHE A 280 6.09 11.57 -13.58
C PHE A 280 5.01 12.65 -13.32
N PRO A 281 4.29 12.62 -12.18
CA PRO A 281 3.22 13.59 -11.93
C PRO A 281 3.69 15.04 -12.05
N SER A 282 2.77 15.89 -12.51
CA SER A 282 2.89 17.34 -12.50
C SER A 282 1.72 17.94 -11.73
N LEU A 283 1.82 19.20 -11.29
CA LEU A 283 0.76 19.84 -10.50
C LEU A 283 -0.61 19.85 -11.19
N ASN A 284 -0.65 19.76 -12.52
CA ASN A 284 -1.85 19.99 -13.32
C ASN A 284 -2.73 18.74 -13.52
N THR A 285 -2.43 17.63 -12.86
CA THR A 285 -3.30 16.44 -12.90
C THR A 285 -4.38 16.56 -11.83
N ALA A 286 -5.64 16.43 -12.25
CA ALA A 286 -6.88 16.45 -11.46
C ALA A 286 -6.78 15.72 -10.11
N SER A 287 -7.70 16.01 -9.17
CA SER A 287 -7.75 15.33 -7.87
C SER A 287 -7.61 13.82 -8.10
N PRO A 288 -6.63 13.14 -7.49
CA PRO A 288 -6.70 11.70 -7.45
C PRO A 288 -7.99 11.34 -6.73
N LYS A 289 -8.67 10.37 -7.34
CA LYS A 289 -9.63 9.47 -6.69
C LYS A 289 -9.23 9.25 -5.21
N GLN A 290 -10.18 9.44 -4.28
CA GLN A 290 -9.93 9.27 -2.84
C GLN A 290 -9.32 7.88 -2.56
N GLU A 291 -8.63 7.68 -1.42
CA GLU A 291 -8.28 6.32 -0.97
C GLU A 291 -9.57 5.49 -0.81
N GLY A 292 -9.90 4.68 -1.83
CA GLY A 292 -11.17 3.96 -1.95
C GLY A 292 -11.78 3.98 -3.36
N ASP A 293 -11.44 4.98 -4.18
CA ASP A 293 -11.92 5.15 -5.55
C ASP A 293 -11.01 4.45 -6.59
N ASP A 294 -9.99 3.71 -6.15
CA ASP A 294 -9.16 2.82 -6.98
C ASP A 294 -9.97 1.60 -7.48
N GLU A 295 -11.17 1.80 -8.01
CA GLU A 295 -11.69 0.94 -9.07
C GLU A 295 -10.77 1.14 -10.27
N VAL A 296 -9.81 0.22 -10.40
CA VAL A 296 -9.06 0.00 -11.62
C VAL A 296 -10.13 -0.29 -12.67
N GLU A 297 -10.39 0.66 -13.57
CA GLU A 297 -11.02 0.29 -14.82
C GLU A 297 -10.16 -0.83 -15.43
N PRO A 298 -10.75 -1.96 -15.83
CA PRO A 298 -9.99 -3.04 -16.42
C PRO A 298 -9.17 -2.46 -17.57
N ILE A 299 -7.85 -2.69 -17.54
CA ILE A 299 -6.98 -2.31 -18.65
C ILE A 299 -7.43 -3.15 -19.85
N GLU A 300 -8.31 -2.59 -20.69
CA GLU A 300 -8.58 -3.11 -22.03
C GLU A 300 -7.28 -2.99 -22.84
N GLY A 301 -6.48 -4.04 -22.84
CA GLY A 301 -5.18 -3.98 -23.51
C GLY A 301 -4.28 -5.21 -23.45
N TYR A 302 -4.59 -6.22 -22.63
CA TYR A 302 -3.88 -7.50 -22.74
C TYR A 302 -4.39 -8.29 -23.94
N ARG A 303 -3.76 -8.07 -25.10
CA ARG A 303 -3.84 -8.99 -26.24
C ARG A 303 -3.39 -10.37 -25.77
N VAL A 304 -4.35 -11.28 -25.67
CA VAL A 304 -4.11 -12.71 -25.57
C VAL A 304 -3.18 -13.09 -26.73
N GLY A 305 -1.97 -13.53 -26.41
CA GLY A 305 -1.07 -14.11 -27.41
C GLY A 305 -1.74 -15.30 -28.10
N PRO A 306 -1.30 -15.70 -29.31
CA PRO A 306 -1.92 -16.81 -30.03
C PRO A 306 -1.96 -18.07 -29.15
N PRO A 307 -3.03 -18.88 -29.26
CA PRO A 307 -3.21 -20.06 -28.42
C PRO A 307 -1.97 -20.95 -28.50
N LYS A 308 -1.52 -21.43 -27.33
CA LYS A 308 -0.44 -22.41 -27.24
C LYS A 308 -0.83 -23.63 -28.07
N PRO A 309 0.10 -24.19 -28.88
CA PRO A 309 -0.15 -25.44 -29.56
C PRO A 309 -0.45 -26.54 -28.54
N GLU A 310 -1.43 -27.38 -28.86
CA GLU A 310 -1.84 -28.52 -28.03
C GLU A 310 -0.64 -29.40 -27.70
N PRO A 311 -0.52 -29.90 -26.46
CA PRO A 311 0.54 -30.81 -26.09
C PRO A 311 0.39 -32.11 -26.89
N LYS A 312 1.44 -32.48 -27.62
CA LYS A 312 1.53 -33.79 -28.26
C LYS A 312 1.49 -34.88 -27.17
N PRO A 313 0.80 -36.00 -27.41
CA PRO A 313 0.75 -37.10 -26.45
C PRO A 313 2.15 -37.58 -26.11
N GLU A 314 2.45 -37.66 -24.81
CA GLU A 314 3.70 -38.18 -24.27
C GLU A 314 3.87 -39.64 -24.70
N LYS A 315 5.06 -39.96 -25.24
CA LYS A 315 5.44 -41.35 -25.49
C LYS A 315 5.73 -42.03 -24.15
N ASP A 316 5.22 -43.24 -24.00
CA ASP A 316 5.46 -44.10 -22.85
C ASP A 316 6.97 -44.20 -22.55
N ILE A 317 7.33 -43.82 -21.33
CA ILE A 317 8.69 -43.99 -20.80
C ILE A 317 8.79 -45.44 -20.31
N GLU A 318 9.57 -46.26 -21.01
CA GLU A 318 9.94 -47.58 -20.53
C GLU A 318 10.79 -47.48 -19.26
N VAL A 319 10.30 -48.10 -18.19
CA VAL A 319 11.00 -48.21 -16.91
C VAL A 319 12.06 -49.32 -17.02
N PRO A 320 13.35 -49.06 -16.73
CA PRO A 320 14.36 -50.10 -16.69
C PRO A 320 14.09 -51.04 -15.51
N LYS A 321 13.83 -52.31 -15.79
CA LYS A 321 13.93 -53.39 -14.81
C LYS A 321 15.42 -53.68 -14.57
N ASN A 322 15.89 -53.37 -13.37
CA ASN A 322 16.97 -54.05 -12.61
C ASN A 322 17.87 -53.04 -11.89
N LEU A 323 17.70 -52.93 -10.57
CA LEU A 323 18.80 -52.61 -9.65
C LEU A 323 18.61 -53.46 -8.38
N PRO A 324 19.64 -54.23 -7.95
CA PRO A 324 19.58 -55.01 -6.72
C PRO A 324 19.86 -54.09 -5.52
N PHE A 325 19.03 -54.17 -4.49
CA PHE A 325 19.29 -53.60 -3.18
C PHE A 325 19.77 -54.72 -2.27
N ASP A 326 21.05 -54.71 -1.92
CA ASP A 326 21.59 -55.48 -0.82
C ASP A 326 22.61 -54.60 -0.08
N ALA A 327 22.26 -54.21 1.14
CA ALA A 327 23.17 -53.65 2.14
C ALA A 327 22.48 -53.73 3.50
N THR A 328 22.70 -54.88 4.13
CA THR A 328 22.49 -55.20 5.54
C THR A 328 23.18 -54.17 6.45
N LEU A 329 22.43 -53.66 7.43
CA LEU A 329 22.95 -52.98 8.60
C LEU A 329 23.22 -54.04 9.69
N GLN A 330 24.48 -54.15 10.11
CA GLN A 330 24.88 -54.60 11.44
C GLN A 330 25.51 -53.42 12.18
#